data_AF-K2G3N8-F1
#
_entry.id   AF-K2G3N8-F1
#
_cell.length_a   1.000
_cell.length_b   1.000
_cell.length_c   1.000
_cell.angle_alpha   90.00
_cell.angle_beta   90.00
_cell.angle_gamma   90.00
#
_symmetry.space_group_name_H-M   'P 1'
#
loop_
_entity.id
_entity.type
_entity.pdbx_description
1 polymer ?
#
loop_
_entity_poly.entity_id
_entity_poly.type
_entity_poly.pdbx_seq_one_letter_code
_entity_poly.pdbx_strand_id
1 'polypeptide(L)'
;MNKLLATATFGIALLGEPVEMGSFEHQKTIEDITSKTRNILELKQKQDHEKKQKDHEDKIRLIRDAIDGSIDPKETRVLLIWVSEYKYLSWIGWAVPDTREMRRLFRTRYGIPSKHIYSVKDKQATKRNILGMINKVALETPDDKKIIIYYSWHWIALDSKWREAKKYAWDYEWYISTYYSDYKYVRVAWKNKPSRKIRIYYKDQRISKTEIDEAVWNKQKNLIIVDACYAWALTKNISWNSTIVAASNNEVALWYSRSLFSWIIMDVISSGRKNTLWEAVTWSGEEMTDKIREWKSPQNPLVETKDFKYDIKKEKFTKK
;
A
#
# COMPACT_ATOMS: atom_id res chain seq x y z
N MET A 1 -3.67 -35.68 9.04
CA MET A 1 -3.24 -36.84 9.87
C MET A 1 -4.31 -37.94 9.90
N ASN A 2 -5.54 -37.66 10.34
CA ASN A 2 -6.54 -38.71 10.60
C ASN A 2 -7.11 -39.45 9.37
N LYS A 3 -7.22 -38.81 8.19
CA LYS A 3 -7.84 -39.47 7.01
C LYS A 3 -6.94 -40.48 6.29
N LEU A 4 -5.63 -40.25 6.24
CA LEU A 4 -4.67 -41.10 5.51
C LEU A 4 -4.23 -42.31 6.34
N LEU A 5 -4.08 -42.13 7.66
CA LEU A 5 -3.91 -43.23 8.61
C LEU A 5 -5.13 -44.15 8.60
N ALA A 6 -6.35 -43.60 8.55
CA ALA A 6 -7.57 -44.40 8.49
C ALA A 6 -7.66 -45.29 7.24
N THR A 7 -7.14 -44.87 6.08
CA THR A 7 -7.21 -45.66 4.84
C THR A 7 -6.23 -46.83 4.85
N ALA A 8 -5.03 -46.66 5.44
CA ALA A 8 -4.07 -47.74 5.60
C ALA A 8 -4.57 -48.81 6.58
N THR A 9 -5.28 -48.42 7.65
CA THR A 9 -5.91 -49.36 8.59
C THR A 9 -7.14 -50.06 7.98
N PHE A 10 -7.92 -49.38 7.13
CA PHE A 10 -9.13 -49.95 6.52
C PHE A 10 -8.86 -50.94 5.38
N GLY A 11 -7.74 -50.81 4.65
CA GLY A 11 -7.40 -51.73 3.56
C GLY A 11 -7.14 -53.17 4.01
N ILE A 12 -6.79 -53.37 5.29
CA ILE A 12 -6.52 -54.69 5.87
C ILE A 12 -7.81 -55.36 6.39
N ALA A 13 -8.87 -54.60 6.65
CA ALA A 13 -10.11 -55.10 7.28
C ALA A 13 -11.17 -55.63 6.28
N LEU A 14 -10.93 -55.56 4.97
CA LEU A 14 -11.93 -55.91 3.94
C LEU A 14 -11.77 -57.31 3.30
N LEU A 15 -10.85 -58.14 3.79
CA LEU A 15 -10.73 -59.54 3.39
C LEU A 15 -11.12 -60.42 4.57
N GLY A 16 -12.37 -60.91 4.54
CA GLY A 16 -13.04 -61.58 5.65
C GLY A 16 -12.60 -63.01 5.91
N GLU A 17 -11.35 -63.21 6.34
CA GLU A 17 -10.95 -64.43 7.06
C GLU A 17 -10.12 -64.07 8.31
N PRO A 18 -10.35 -64.74 9.45
CA PRO A 18 -9.56 -64.54 10.65
C PRO A 18 -8.17 -65.17 10.45
N VAL A 19 -7.19 -64.34 10.12
CA VAL A 19 -5.78 -64.75 10.08
C VAL A 19 -5.33 -64.98 11.52
N GLU A 20 -5.14 -66.25 11.91
CA GLU A 20 -4.41 -66.60 13.14
C GLU A 20 -3.06 -65.88 13.15
N MET A 21 -2.76 -65.21 14.26
CA MET A 21 -1.60 -64.33 14.44
C MET A 21 -0.27 -65.08 14.29
N GLY A 22 0.17 -65.21 13.05
CA GLY A 22 1.54 -65.53 12.68
C GLY A 22 2.45 -64.30 12.88
N SER A 23 3.26 -64.39 13.94
CA SER A 23 4.61 -63.83 14.06
C SER A 23 4.77 -62.31 14.26
N PHE A 24 5.59 -62.00 15.26
CA PHE A 24 6.30 -60.73 15.51
C PHE A 24 6.78 -59.98 14.25
N GLU A 25 7.05 -60.69 13.14
CA GLU A 25 7.46 -60.09 11.87
C GLU A 25 6.38 -59.22 11.21
N HIS A 26 5.09 -59.54 11.37
CA HIS A 26 4.00 -58.73 10.82
C HIS A 26 3.88 -57.38 11.53
N GLN A 27 3.98 -57.37 12.86
CA GLN A 27 3.98 -56.12 13.64
C GLN A 27 5.19 -55.25 13.30
N LYS A 28 6.39 -55.84 13.19
CA LYS A 28 7.62 -55.15 12.78
C LYS A 28 7.49 -54.52 11.38
N THR A 29 6.82 -55.22 10.45
CA THR A 29 6.56 -54.72 9.09
C THR A 29 5.61 -53.52 9.10
N ILE A 30 4.53 -53.56 9.90
CA ILE A 30 3.58 -52.45 10.04
C ILE A 30 4.26 -51.23 10.67
N GLU A 31 5.09 -51.42 11.69
CA GLU A 31 5.85 -50.34 12.33
C GLU A 31 6.84 -49.68 11.34
N ASP A 32 7.55 -50.47 10.55
CA ASP A 32 8.47 -49.98 9.52
C ASP A 32 7.75 -49.18 8.43
N ILE A 33 6.62 -49.68 7.92
CA ILE A 33 5.78 -48.96 6.94
C ILE A 33 5.25 -47.65 7.52
N THR A 34 4.79 -47.68 8.78
CA THR A 34 4.28 -46.48 9.47
C THR A 34 5.38 -45.45 9.66
N SER A 35 6.57 -45.88 10.08
CA SER A 35 7.75 -45.04 10.23
C SER A 35 8.16 -44.40 8.90
N LYS A 36 8.27 -45.21 7.83
CA LYS A 36 8.58 -44.72 6.48
C LYS A 36 7.54 -43.72 5.96
N THR A 37 6.25 -43.99 6.18
CA THR A 37 5.17 -43.10 5.77
C THR A 37 5.23 -41.76 6.50
N ARG A 38 5.52 -41.78 7.80
CA ARG A 38 5.73 -40.56 8.60
C ARG A 38 6.91 -39.76 8.07
N ASN A 39 8.06 -40.39 7.84
CA ASN A 39 9.25 -39.74 7.30
C ASN A 39 8.99 -39.10 5.93
N ILE A 40 8.28 -39.78 5.03
CA ILE A 40 7.89 -39.22 3.72
C ILE A 40 6.98 -37.99 3.88
N LEU A 41 6.02 -38.03 4.82
CA LEU A 41 5.12 -36.92 5.07
C LEU A 41 5.87 -35.70 5.64
N GLU A 42 6.78 -35.93 6.59
CA GLU A 42 7.63 -34.89 7.17
C GLU A 42 8.54 -34.24 6.12
N LEU A 43 9.16 -35.06 5.25
CA LEU A 43 9.97 -34.56 4.13
C LEU A 43 9.13 -33.70 3.16
N LYS A 44 7.91 -34.14 2.81
CA LYS A 44 7.00 -33.35 1.95
C LYS A 44 6.61 -32.03 2.62
N GLN A 45 6.28 -32.05 3.91
CA GLN A 45 5.95 -30.83 4.66
C GLN A 45 7.12 -29.84 4.70
N LYS A 46 8.35 -30.35 4.91
CA LYS A 46 9.56 -29.53 4.88
C LYS A 46 9.79 -28.92 3.49
N GLN A 47 9.69 -29.71 2.43
CA GLN A 47 9.82 -29.22 1.04
C GLN A 47 8.76 -28.17 0.69
N ASP A 48 7.50 -28.37 1.11
CA ASP A 48 6.43 -27.40 0.90
C ASP A 48 6.68 -26.10 1.67
N HIS A 49 7.21 -26.18 2.89
CA HIS A 49 7.60 -25.01 3.68
C HIS A 49 8.75 -24.24 3.01
N GLU A 50 9.82 -24.92 2.62
CA GLU A 50 10.97 -24.33 1.92
C GLU A 50 10.55 -23.66 0.61
N LYS A 51 9.66 -24.30 -0.16
CA LYS A 51 9.11 -23.72 -1.39
C LYS A 51 8.31 -22.44 -1.14
N LYS A 52 7.47 -22.43 -0.09
CA LYS A 52 6.69 -21.23 0.29
C LYS A 52 7.58 -20.11 0.79
N GLN A 53 8.61 -20.42 1.56
CA GLN A 53 9.57 -19.44 2.04
C GLN A 53 10.34 -18.82 0.88
N LYS A 54 10.84 -19.64 -0.05
CA LYS A 54 11.53 -19.15 -1.25
C LYS A 54 10.63 -18.25 -2.11
N ASP A 55 9.38 -18.65 -2.36
CA ASP A 55 8.41 -17.82 -3.08
C ASP A 55 8.14 -16.48 -2.37
N HIS A 56 8.08 -16.49 -1.03
CA HIS A 56 7.96 -15.27 -0.24
C HIS A 56 9.18 -14.36 -0.41
N GLU A 57 10.40 -14.88 -0.27
CA GLU A 57 11.65 -14.14 -0.41
C GLU A 57 11.82 -13.56 -1.83
N ASP A 58 11.47 -14.32 -2.86
CA ASP A 58 11.50 -13.87 -4.25
C ASP A 58 10.52 -12.69 -4.47
N LYS A 59 9.32 -12.74 -3.89
CA LYS A 59 8.35 -11.63 -3.96
C LYS A 59 8.82 -10.39 -3.20
N ILE A 60 9.46 -10.57 -2.04
CA ILE A 60 10.06 -9.47 -1.28
C ILE A 60 11.18 -8.80 -2.08
N ARG A 61 12.03 -9.59 -2.76
CA ARG A 61 13.05 -9.07 -3.68
C ARG A 61 12.42 -8.23 -4.79
N LEU A 62 11.37 -8.74 -5.44
CA LEU A 62 10.66 -8.00 -6.50
C LEU A 62 10.10 -6.67 -6.02
N ILE A 63 9.55 -6.59 -4.80
CA ILE A 63 9.11 -5.31 -4.23
C ILE A 63 10.29 -4.37 -4.01
N ARG A 64 11.35 -4.86 -3.38
CA ARG A 64 12.52 -4.06 -3.06
C ARG A 64 13.11 -3.47 -4.34
N ASP A 65 13.19 -4.25 -5.41
CA ASP A 65 13.68 -3.79 -6.70
C ASP A 65 12.73 -2.76 -7.33
N ALA A 66 11.41 -2.97 -7.19
CA ALA A 66 10.40 -2.01 -7.67
C ALA A 66 10.47 -0.67 -6.92
N ILE A 67 10.73 -0.66 -5.61
CA ILE A 67 10.84 0.55 -4.79
C ILE A 67 12.23 1.21 -4.93
N ASP A 68 13.30 0.46 -4.67
CA ASP A 68 14.66 0.98 -4.51
C ASP A 68 15.55 0.73 -5.74
N GLY A 69 15.43 -0.44 -6.38
CA GLY A 69 16.40 -0.98 -7.37
C GLY A 69 16.58 -0.21 -8.68
N SER A 70 15.91 0.93 -8.86
CA SER A 70 16.09 1.80 -10.03
C SER A 70 16.19 3.29 -9.68
N ILE A 71 16.47 3.61 -8.41
CA ILE A 71 16.77 4.98 -8.00
C ILE A 71 18.21 5.31 -8.42
N ASP A 72 18.33 5.96 -9.57
CA ASP A 72 19.57 6.60 -10.02
C ASP A 72 19.54 8.08 -9.61
N PRO A 73 20.43 8.58 -8.74
CA PRO A 73 20.39 9.96 -8.27
C PRO A 73 20.41 11.00 -9.41
N LYS A 74 21.12 10.70 -10.51
CA LYS A 74 21.29 11.64 -11.63
C LYS A 74 20.08 11.65 -12.57
N GLU A 75 19.36 10.54 -12.65
CA GLU A 75 18.28 10.38 -13.62
C GLU A 75 16.88 10.25 -13.01
N THR A 76 16.80 9.97 -11.71
CA THR A 76 15.52 9.93 -11.00
C THR A 76 14.98 11.34 -10.86
N ARG A 77 13.68 11.50 -11.14
CA ARG A 77 12.95 12.73 -10.85
C ARG A 77 11.95 12.48 -9.74
N VAL A 78 11.81 13.48 -8.87
CA VAL A 78 10.90 13.43 -7.73
C VAL A 78 9.91 14.57 -7.81
N LEU A 79 8.62 14.28 -7.72
CA LEU A 79 7.57 15.27 -7.64
C LEU A 79 6.91 15.21 -6.25
N LEU A 80 7.02 16.31 -5.52
CA LEU A 80 6.42 16.47 -4.20
C LEU A 80 5.16 17.32 -4.28
N ILE A 81 4.02 16.79 -3.87
CA ILE A 81 2.73 17.47 -3.98
C ILE A 81 2.08 17.54 -2.60
N TRP A 82 1.71 18.73 -2.15
CA TRP A 82 1.01 18.92 -0.87
C TRP A 82 0.01 20.08 -0.92
N VAL A 83 -1.08 19.98 -0.16
CA VAL A 83 -1.92 21.13 0.17
C VAL A 83 -2.20 21.14 1.65
N SER A 84 -1.77 22.23 2.26
CA SER A 84 -2.07 22.57 3.64
C SER A 84 -3.15 23.65 3.69
N GLU A 85 -3.14 24.58 2.74
CA GLU A 85 -4.10 25.67 2.65
C GLU A 85 -5.09 25.40 1.52
N TYR A 86 -6.20 24.72 1.80
CA TYR A 86 -7.27 24.58 0.81
C TYR A 86 -8.09 25.87 0.68
N LYS A 87 -8.67 26.09 -0.50
CA LYS A 87 -9.60 27.22 -0.72
C LYS A 87 -10.87 27.08 0.13
N TYR A 88 -11.35 25.84 0.31
CA TYR A 88 -12.68 25.54 0.85
C TYR A 88 -12.68 24.51 2.00
N LEU A 89 -11.60 23.73 2.17
CA LEU A 89 -11.42 22.84 3.32
C LEU A 89 -10.63 23.51 4.44
N SER A 90 -10.72 22.91 5.63
CA SER A 90 -9.87 23.25 6.76
C SER A 90 -8.38 23.08 6.42
N TRP A 91 -7.57 23.88 7.10
CA TRP A 91 -6.12 23.80 7.00
C TRP A 91 -5.57 22.47 7.56
N ILE A 92 -4.55 21.93 6.90
CA ILE A 92 -3.80 20.73 7.29
C ILE A 92 -2.36 21.09 7.59
N GLY A 93 -1.98 21.13 8.87
CA GLY A 93 -0.63 21.56 9.26
C GLY A 93 0.50 20.57 8.98
N TRP A 94 0.19 19.28 8.81
CA TRP A 94 1.19 18.22 8.72
C TRP A 94 1.72 17.96 7.31
N ALA A 95 1.00 18.35 6.27
CA ALA A 95 1.45 18.10 4.89
C ALA A 95 2.75 18.85 4.55
N VAL A 96 2.97 20.06 5.10
CA VAL A 96 4.22 20.81 4.93
C VAL A 96 5.43 20.09 5.56
N PRO A 97 5.44 19.76 6.87
CA PRO A 97 6.59 19.08 7.47
C PRO A 97 6.86 17.72 6.83
N ASP A 98 5.83 16.93 6.50
CA ASP A 98 6.01 15.62 5.89
C ASP A 98 6.71 15.73 4.52
N THR A 99 6.27 16.67 3.70
CA THR A 99 6.87 16.91 2.38
C THR A 99 8.29 17.49 2.46
N ARG A 100 8.56 18.32 3.47
CA ARG A 100 9.91 18.84 3.73
C ARG A 100 10.88 17.71 4.10
N GLU A 101 10.44 16.77 4.93
CA GLU A 101 11.27 15.62 5.29
C GLU A 101 11.47 14.66 4.11
N MET A 102 10.43 14.38 3.31
CA MET A 102 10.58 13.61 2.06
C MET A 102 11.59 14.27 1.11
N ARG A 103 11.54 15.59 0.95
CA ARG A 103 12.55 16.32 0.15
C ARG A 103 13.95 16.10 0.71
N ARG A 104 14.11 16.21 2.03
CA ARG A 104 15.40 16.01 2.69
C ARG A 104 15.89 14.59 2.46
N LEU A 105 15.05 13.58 2.66
CA LEU A 105 15.33 12.18 2.40
C LEU A 105 15.88 11.96 0.98
N PHE A 106 15.14 12.39 -0.05
CA PHE A 106 15.55 12.21 -1.44
C PHE A 106 16.87 12.92 -1.76
N ARG A 107 17.07 14.12 -1.22
CA ARG A 107 18.30 14.88 -1.46
C ARG A 107 19.50 14.29 -0.75
N THR A 108 19.39 13.97 0.54
CA THR A 108 20.55 13.62 1.37
C THR A 108 20.84 12.13 1.34
N ARG A 109 19.81 11.29 1.39
CA ARG A 109 19.99 9.82 1.43
C ARG A 109 20.17 9.24 0.04
N TYR A 110 19.32 9.65 -0.89
CA TYR A 110 19.36 9.17 -2.27
C TYR A 110 20.24 10.03 -3.18
N GLY A 111 20.83 11.12 -2.68
CA GLY A 111 21.71 11.98 -3.47
C GLY A 111 21.04 12.68 -4.66
N ILE A 112 19.69 12.71 -4.70
CA ILE A 112 18.96 13.28 -5.84
C ILE A 112 19.19 14.80 -5.85
N PRO A 113 19.74 15.37 -6.94
CA PRO A 113 19.99 16.81 -7.05
C PRO A 113 18.71 17.61 -6.87
N SER A 114 18.80 18.78 -6.22
CA SER A 114 17.63 19.65 -6.03
C SER A 114 16.95 20.06 -7.34
N LYS A 115 17.70 20.17 -8.45
CA LYS A 115 17.15 20.43 -9.78
C LYS A 115 16.23 19.32 -10.31
N HIS A 116 16.30 18.12 -9.74
CA HIS A 116 15.48 16.96 -10.10
C HIS A 116 14.33 16.72 -9.10
N ILE A 117 14.15 17.62 -8.12
CA ILE A 117 13.07 17.54 -7.12
C ILE A 117 12.12 18.72 -7.34
N TYR A 118 10.95 18.42 -7.89
CA TYR A 118 9.89 19.36 -8.22
C TYR A 118 8.88 19.44 -7.10
N SER A 119 8.08 20.50 -7.12
CA SER A 119 7.07 20.71 -6.09
C SER A 119 5.87 21.48 -6.59
N VAL A 120 4.68 21.04 -6.18
CA VAL A 120 3.43 21.78 -6.39
C VAL A 120 2.71 21.87 -5.05
N LYS A 121 2.45 23.09 -4.59
CA LYS A 121 1.97 23.33 -3.22
C LYS A 121 0.81 24.30 -3.10
N ASP A 122 -0.08 24.05 -2.14
CA ASP A 122 -1.12 24.99 -1.70
C ASP A 122 -1.88 25.60 -2.89
N LYS A 123 -1.92 26.94 -3.00
CA LYS A 123 -2.56 27.67 -4.11
C LYS A 123 -2.10 27.23 -5.51
N GLN A 124 -0.88 26.72 -5.64
CA GLN A 124 -0.34 26.23 -6.91
C GLN A 124 -0.82 24.81 -7.22
N ALA A 125 -1.27 24.03 -6.24
CA ALA A 125 -1.69 22.65 -6.40
C ALA A 125 -3.12 22.55 -6.94
N THR A 126 -3.37 23.23 -8.04
CA THR A 126 -4.58 23.09 -8.86
C THR A 126 -4.49 21.81 -9.68
N LYS A 127 -5.64 21.29 -10.13
CA LYS A 127 -5.70 20.12 -11.05
C LYS A 127 -4.74 20.27 -12.23
N ARG A 128 -4.86 21.39 -12.94
CA ARG A 128 -4.04 21.72 -14.12
C ARG A 128 -2.55 21.70 -13.80
N ASN A 129 -2.14 22.30 -12.68
CA ASN A 129 -0.73 22.42 -12.35
C ASN A 129 -0.13 21.09 -11.87
N ILE A 130 -0.90 20.28 -11.14
CA ILE A 130 -0.46 18.95 -10.73
C ILE A 130 -0.27 18.06 -11.96
N LEU A 131 -1.30 17.94 -12.82
CA LEU A 131 -1.21 17.12 -14.04
C LEU A 131 -0.12 17.63 -15.00
N GLY A 132 -0.01 18.95 -15.17
CA GLY A 132 1.04 19.56 -15.97
C GLY A 132 2.45 19.27 -15.42
N MET A 133 2.62 19.24 -14.09
CA MET A 133 3.90 18.90 -13.48
C MET A 133 4.21 17.41 -13.57
N ILE A 134 3.21 16.53 -13.43
CA ILE A 134 3.38 15.09 -13.67
C ILE A 134 3.89 14.86 -15.10
N ASN A 135 3.23 15.46 -16.09
CA ASN A 135 3.66 15.38 -17.50
C ASN A 135 5.06 15.94 -17.71
N LYS A 136 5.39 17.08 -17.12
CA LYS A 136 6.72 17.68 -17.22
C LYS A 136 7.79 16.74 -16.66
N VAL A 137 7.56 16.21 -15.47
CA VAL A 137 8.48 15.28 -14.80
C VAL A 137 8.63 14.00 -15.62
N ALA A 138 7.54 13.50 -16.19
CA ALA A 138 7.59 12.39 -17.13
C ALA A 138 8.47 12.72 -18.35
N LEU A 139 8.25 13.83 -19.04
CA LEU A 139 9.05 14.19 -20.22
C LEU A 139 10.54 14.42 -19.92
N GLU A 140 10.88 14.85 -18.70
CA GLU A 140 12.28 15.08 -18.28
C GLU A 140 12.98 13.83 -17.71
N THR A 141 12.27 12.70 -17.61
CA THR A 141 12.79 11.43 -17.09
C THR A 141 12.97 10.42 -18.23
N PRO A 142 14.16 9.83 -18.42
CA PRO A 142 14.34 8.79 -19.43
C PRO A 142 13.45 7.56 -19.17
N ASP A 143 13.03 6.88 -20.25
CA ASP A 143 12.05 5.78 -20.21
C ASP A 143 12.42 4.63 -19.23
N ASP A 144 13.70 4.33 -19.03
CA ASP A 144 14.17 3.25 -18.14
C ASP A 144 14.36 3.70 -16.68
N LYS A 145 14.17 5.00 -16.39
CA LYS A 145 14.46 5.64 -15.12
C LYS A 145 13.21 5.86 -14.29
N LYS A 146 13.44 6.19 -13.02
CA LYS A 146 12.39 6.23 -12.01
C LYS A 146 11.80 7.62 -11.84
N ILE A 147 10.48 7.68 -11.81
CA ILE A 147 9.72 8.82 -11.32
C ILE A 147 9.19 8.46 -9.94
N ILE A 148 9.43 9.35 -8.97
CA ILE A 148 8.86 9.22 -7.63
C ILE A 148 7.87 10.35 -7.41
N ILE A 149 6.62 10.03 -7.12
CA ILE A 149 5.59 11.00 -6.77
C ILE A 149 5.22 10.80 -5.31
N TYR A 150 5.46 11.81 -4.49
CA TYR A 150 5.03 11.84 -3.09
C TYR A 150 3.86 12.82 -2.92
N TYR A 151 2.83 12.36 -2.21
CA TYR A 151 1.58 13.09 -2.06
C TYR A 151 1.08 13.05 -0.60
N SER A 152 0.96 14.21 0.07
CA SER A 152 0.44 14.34 1.46
C SER A 152 -0.74 15.33 1.62
N TRP A 153 -1.97 14.86 1.91
CA TRP A 153 -3.25 15.61 1.72
C TRP A 153 -4.48 15.08 2.51
N HIS A 154 -5.66 15.73 2.35
CA HIS A 154 -7.02 15.18 2.59
C HIS A 154 -7.60 14.41 1.38
N TRP A 155 -8.56 13.50 1.63
CA TRP A 155 -9.42 12.87 0.62
C TRP A 155 -10.88 13.27 0.73
N ILE A 156 -11.59 13.21 -0.40
CA ILE A 156 -13.02 13.48 -0.49
C ILE A 156 -13.71 12.41 -1.34
N ALA A 157 -14.52 11.55 -0.73
CA ALA A 157 -15.47 10.71 -1.45
C ALA A 157 -16.56 11.57 -2.10
N LEU A 158 -17.05 11.18 -3.29
CA LEU A 158 -17.95 12.01 -4.10
C LEU A 158 -19.38 12.17 -3.57
N ASP A 159 -19.84 11.38 -2.59
CA ASP A 159 -21.27 11.35 -2.27
C ASP A 159 -21.65 12.03 -0.94
N SER A 160 -22.81 12.70 -1.00
CA SER A 160 -23.65 13.26 0.06
C SER A 160 -23.98 12.30 1.21
N LYS A 161 -23.72 11.00 1.05
CA LYS A 161 -23.94 9.97 2.06
C LYS A 161 -22.68 9.56 2.81
N TRP A 162 -21.86 10.52 3.23
CA TRP A 162 -20.68 10.28 4.08
C TRP A 162 -20.96 9.41 5.32
N ARG A 163 -22.21 9.41 5.82
CA ARG A 163 -22.66 8.52 6.92
C ARG A 163 -22.89 7.06 6.50
N GLU A 164 -23.24 6.79 5.24
CA GLU A 164 -23.35 5.42 4.68
C GLU A 164 -22.03 4.95 4.05
N ALA A 165 -21.11 5.85 3.69
CA ALA A 165 -19.80 5.54 3.13
C ALA A 165 -18.94 4.64 4.04
N LYS A 166 -19.14 4.67 5.36
CA LYS A 166 -18.50 3.71 6.29
C LYS A 166 -18.86 2.25 6.01
N LYS A 167 -20.03 1.98 5.41
CA LYS A 167 -20.51 0.63 5.09
C LYS A 167 -20.15 0.18 3.66
N TYR A 168 -19.96 1.14 2.73
CA TYR A 168 -19.81 0.86 1.29
C TYR A 168 -18.68 1.63 0.59
N ALA A 169 -17.63 2.05 1.30
CA ALA A 169 -16.48 2.82 0.77
C ALA A 169 -15.83 2.24 -0.52
N TRP A 170 -16.17 1.00 -0.87
CA TRP A 170 -15.68 0.19 -1.97
C TRP A 170 -16.21 0.56 -3.35
N ASP A 171 -17.43 1.10 -3.44
CA ASP A 171 -18.10 1.40 -4.72
C ASP A 171 -17.97 2.88 -5.13
N TYR A 172 -17.23 3.66 -4.34
CA TYR A 172 -17.04 5.07 -4.60
C TYR A 172 -15.80 5.32 -5.46
N GLU A 173 -15.95 6.25 -6.39
CA GLU A 173 -14.82 6.80 -7.12
C GLU A 173 -14.05 7.78 -6.22
N TRP A 174 -12.77 7.48 -6.01
CA TRP A 174 -11.87 8.26 -5.17
C TRP A 174 -11.02 9.20 -6.01
N TYR A 175 -10.74 10.38 -5.46
CA TYR A 175 -10.11 11.47 -6.20
C TYR A 175 -8.99 12.12 -5.41
N ILE A 176 -7.91 12.44 -6.10
CA ILE A 176 -6.88 13.35 -5.61
C ILE A 176 -7.50 14.74 -5.41
N SER A 177 -7.46 15.20 -4.16
CA SER A 177 -7.80 16.57 -3.81
C SER A 177 -6.82 17.55 -4.49
N THR A 178 -7.25 18.78 -4.74
CA THR A 178 -6.48 19.91 -5.27
C THR A 178 -6.76 21.11 -4.38
N TYR A 179 -6.08 22.23 -4.58
CA TYR A 179 -6.35 23.48 -3.87
C TYR A 179 -7.84 23.86 -3.87
N TYR A 180 -8.53 23.56 -4.97
CA TYR A 180 -9.95 23.82 -5.16
C TYR A 180 -10.84 22.60 -4.90
N SER A 181 -10.28 21.45 -4.53
CA SER A 181 -11.08 20.28 -4.20
C SER A 181 -11.80 20.51 -2.89
N ASP A 182 -13.05 20.93 -3.03
CA ASP A 182 -14.06 20.66 -2.04
C ASP A 182 -15.47 20.92 -2.59
N TYR A 183 -16.39 21.14 -1.66
CA TYR A 183 -17.64 21.79 -1.83
C TYR A 183 -17.68 23.23 -1.29
N LYS A 184 -18.49 24.07 -1.92
CA LYS A 184 -18.95 25.33 -1.31
C LYS A 184 -20.28 25.10 -0.61
N TYR A 185 -20.44 25.61 0.61
CA TYR A 185 -21.78 25.77 1.17
C TYR A 185 -22.47 26.96 0.49
N VAL A 186 -23.56 26.69 -0.22
CA VAL A 186 -24.43 27.71 -0.79
C VAL A 186 -25.73 27.71 0.00
N ARG A 187 -26.17 28.87 0.47
CA ARG A 187 -27.52 29.00 1.02
C ARG A 187 -28.49 29.07 -0.15
N VAL A 188 -29.39 28.10 -0.23
CA VAL A 188 -30.48 28.12 -1.20
C VAL A 188 -31.74 28.51 -0.45
N ALA A 189 -32.31 29.66 -0.82
CA ALA A 189 -33.62 30.09 -0.36
C ALA A 189 -34.68 29.38 -1.20
N TRP A 190 -35.62 28.72 -0.54
CA TRP A 190 -36.77 28.09 -1.19
C TRP A 190 -37.99 28.94 -0.88
N LYS A 191 -38.87 29.16 -1.88
CA LYS A 191 -40.11 29.93 -1.66
C LYS A 191 -40.89 29.31 -0.50
N ASN A 192 -41.15 30.11 0.53
CA ASN A 192 -41.85 29.71 1.76
C ASN A 192 -41.18 28.62 2.63
N LYS A 193 -39.85 28.44 2.55
CA LYS A 193 -39.10 27.57 3.47
C LYS A 193 -37.80 28.23 3.96
N PRO A 194 -37.35 27.96 5.20
CA PRO A 194 -36.08 28.48 5.70
C PRO A 194 -34.91 28.02 4.81
N SER A 195 -33.96 28.93 4.59
CA SER A 195 -32.80 28.67 3.74
C SER A 195 -32.04 27.43 4.21
N ARG A 196 -31.70 26.52 3.29
CA ARG A 196 -30.87 25.36 3.58
C ARG A 196 -29.45 25.60 3.06
N LYS A 197 -28.44 25.17 3.84
CA LYS A 197 -27.06 25.07 3.35
C LYS A 197 -26.94 23.83 2.47
N ILE A 198 -26.74 24.02 1.18
CA ILE A 198 -26.46 22.94 0.23
C ILE A 198 -24.95 22.89 -0.01
N ARG A 199 -24.46 21.68 -0.16
CA ARG A 199 -23.06 21.37 -0.42
C ARG A 199 -22.85 21.21 -1.93
N ILE A 200 -22.12 22.11 -2.58
CA ILE A 200 -21.84 22.04 -4.02
C ILE A 200 -20.40 21.61 -4.24
N TYR A 201 -20.17 20.38 -4.68
CA TYR A 201 -18.85 19.83 -4.95
C TYR A 201 -18.30 20.30 -6.32
N TYR A 202 -17.03 20.72 -6.36
CA TYR A 202 -16.32 21.06 -7.60
C TYR A 202 -15.61 19.83 -8.17
N LYS A 203 -16.37 18.93 -8.79
CA LYS A 203 -15.84 17.67 -9.35
C LYS A 203 -14.72 17.91 -10.36
N ASP A 204 -14.84 18.93 -11.21
CA ASP A 204 -13.89 19.22 -12.28
C ASP A 204 -12.51 19.69 -11.78
N GLN A 205 -12.44 20.09 -10.50
CA GLN A 205 -11.18 20.49 -9.87
C GLN A 205 -10.46 19.34 -9.20
N ARG A 206 -11.02 18.13 -9.23
CA ARG A 206 -10.41 16.93 -8.68
C ARG A 206 -9.68 16.15 -9.76
N ILE A 207 -8.66 15.40 -9.36
CA ILE A 207 -7.92 14.53 -10.28
C ILE A 207 -8.42 13.10 -10.09
N SER A 208 -8.96 12.52 -11.15
CA SER A 208 -9.36 11.12 -11.17
C SER A 208 -8.14 10.22 -11.27
N LYS A 209 -8.35 8.93 -10.99
CA LYS A 209 -7.34 7.90 -11.18
C LYS A 209 -6.91 7.80 -12.65
N THR A 210 -7.86 7.81 -13.59
CA THR A 210 -7.57 7.72 -15.03
C THR A 210 -6.70 8.88 -15.49
N GLU A 211 -6.95 10.10 -15.01
CA GLU A 211 -6.14 11.27 -15.36
C GLU A 211 -4.69 11.15 -14.85
N ILE A 212 -4.46 10.45 -13.74
CA ILE A 212 -3.12 10.14 -13.22
C ILE A 212 -2.45 9.09 -14.08
N ASP A 213 -3.17 8.01 -14.43
CA ASP A 213 -2.69 6.93 -15.29
C ASP A 213 -2.37 7.44 -16.71
N GLU A 214 -3.14 8.40 -17.23
CA GLU A 214 -2.89 9.04 -18.54
C GLU A 214 -1.71 10.02 -18.49
N ALA A 215 -1.53 10.72 -17.37
CA ALA A 215 -0.43 11.67 -17.20
C ALA A 215 0.93 10.98 -16.99
N VAL A 216 0.93 9.75 -16.46
CA VAL A 216 2.14 8.97 -16.27
C VAL A 216 2.29 7.95 -17.40
N TRP A 217 3.29 8.17 -18.24
CA TRP A 217 3.52 7.33 -19.42
C TRP A 217 3.83 5.89 -19.02
N ASN A 218 3.11 4.91 -19.59
CA ASN A 218 3.24 3.47 -19.30
C ASN A 218 4.65 2.85 -19.51
N LYS A 219 5.62 3.62 -20.02
CA LYS A 219 6.99 3.15 -20.28
C LYS A 219 7.92 3.34 -19.08
N GLN A 220 7.63 4.30 -18.21
CA GLN A 220 8.54 4.70 -17.13
C GLN A 220 8.38 3.84 -15.89
N LYS A 221 9.49 3.59 -15.18
CA LYS A 221 9.42 3.02 -13.84
C LYS A 221 8.87 4.08 -12.90
N ASN A 222 7.79 3.79 -12.18
CA ASN A 222 7.17 4.76 -11.30
C ASN A 222 6.92 4.21 -9.88
N LEU A 223 7.03 5.13 -8.92
CA LEU A 223 6.74 4.90 -7.51
C LEU A 223 5.82 6.02 -7.01
N ILE A 224 4.61 5.69 -6.59
CA ILE A 224 3.78 6.63 -5.80
C ILE A 224 3.97 6.32 -4.33
N ILE A 225 4.12 7.38 -3.54
CA ILE A 225 4.00 7.33 -2.09
C ILE A 225 2.83 8.22 -1.72
N VAL A 226 1.75 7.61 -1.23
CA VAL A 226 0.52 8.31 -0.88
C VAL A 226 0.34 8.32 0.63
N ASP A 227 0.47 9.50 1.20
CA ASP A 227 0.31 9.73 2.63
C ASP A 227 -0.99 10.47 2.94
N ALA A 228 -2.08 9.71 2.94
CA ALA A 228 -3.40 10.21 3.28
C ALA A 228 -4.40 9.07 3.57
N CYS A 229 -5.57 9.38 4.14
CA CYS A 229 -6.59 8.39 4.53
C CYS A 229 -7.15 7.57 3.35
N TYR A 230 -7.46 6.29 3.47
CA TYR A 230 -8.04 5.54 2.32
C TYR A 230 -7.17 5.55 1.05
N ALA A 231 -5.87 5.83 1.16
CA ALA A 231 -4.96 5.99 0.02
C ALA A 231 -4.98 4.78 -0.94
N TRP A 232 -5.14 3.56 -0.41
CA TRP A 232 -5.27 2.37 -1.26
C TRP A 232 -6.46 2.43 -2.23
N ALA A 233 -7.59 3.01 -1.82
CA ALA A 233 -8.77 3.07 -2.68
C ALA A 233 -8.55 3.96 -3.92
N LEU A 234 -7.69 4.97 -3.81
CA LEU A 234 -7.24 5.75 -4.96
C LEU A 234 -6.31 4.93 -5.85
N THR A 235 -5.34 4.24 -5.25
CA THR A 235 -4.26 3.61 -6.00
C THR A 235 -4.63 2.24 -6.55
N LYS A 236 -5.79 1.70 -6.16
CA LYS A 236 -6.26 0.41 -6.63
C LYS A 236 -6.35 0.37 -8.15
N ASN A 237 -5.72 -0.64 -8.74
CA ASN A 237 -5.66 -0.89 -10.18
C ASN A 237 -4.98 0.22 -11.00
N ILE A 238 -4.24 1.14 -10.37
CA ILE A 238 -3.37 2.08 -11.08
C ILE A 238 -2.30 1.24 -11.79
N SER A 239 -1.96 1.57 -13.05
CA SER A 239 -1.08 0.74 -13.92
C SER A 239 0.42 0.80 -13.56
N TRP A 240 0.74 1.23 -12.34
CA TRP A 240 2.07 1.64 -11.93
C TRP A 240 2.92 0.47 -11.46
N ASN A 241 4.23 0.63 -11.55
CA ASN A 241 5.18 -0.41 -11.14
C ASN A 241 5.13 -0.65 -9.64
N SER A 242 5.00 0.43 -8.86
CA SER A 242 4.94 0.36 -7.40
C SER A 242 4.17 1.52 -6.78
N THR A 243 3.46 1.21 -5.71
CA THR A 243 2.74 2.17 -4.88
C THR A 243 2.96 1.81 -3.41
N ILE A 244 3.26 2.81 -2.59
CA ILE A 244 3.29 2.71 -1.14
C ILE A 244 2.19 3.61 -0.62
N VAL A 245 1.32 3.07 0.23
CA VAL A 245 0.20 3.82 0.80
C VAL A 245 0.26 3.78 2.31
N ALA A 246 0.01 4.94 2.93
CA ALA A 246 0.04 5.09 4.38
C ALA A 246 -1.08 4.35 5.10
N ALA A 247 -2.22 4.16 4.45
CA ALA A 247 -3.40 3.52 5.02
C ALA A 247 -4.04 2.56 4.01
N SER A 248 -4.31 1.34 4.47
CA SER A 248 -5.00 0.33 3.70
C SER A 248 -6.52 0.54 3.76
N ASN A 249 -7.27 -0.45 3.31
CA ASN A 249 -8.68 -0.30 2.99
C ASN A 249 -9.52 0.20 4.19
N ASN A 250 -10.27 1.28 3.99
CA ASN A 250 -11.17 1.90 5.00
C ASN A 250 -10.48 2.46 6.24
N GLU A 251 -9.16 2.60 6.21
CA GLU A 251 -8.40 3.11 7.33
C GLU A 251 -8.13 4.61 7.18
N VAL A 252 -8.31 5.31 8.28
CA VAL A 252 -7.93 6.71 8.41
C VAL A 252 -6.43 6.73 8.69
N ALA A 253 -5.67 7.46 7.87
CA ALA A 253 -4.28 7.75 8.21
C ALA A 253 -4.31 8.66 9.44
N LEU A 254 -3.65 8.26 10.53
CA LEU A 254 -3.66 9.07 11.75
C LEU A 254 -2.74 10.27 11.61
N TRP A 255 -3.18 11.38 12.19
CA TRP A 255 -2.39 12.59 12.31
C TRP A 255 -2.40 13.10 13.75
N TYR A 256 -1.23 13.53 14.22
CA TYR A 256 -1.08 14.40 15.40
C TYR A 256 -0.44 15.71 14.93
N SER A 257 0.86 15.88 15.14
CA SER A 257 1.66 16.97 14.58
C SER A 257 2.23 16.67 13.19
N ARG A 258 2.20 15.38 12.77
CA ARG A 258 2.65 14.83 11.48
C ARG A 258 1.81 13.61 11.11
N SER A 259 1.86 13.15 9.86
CA SER A 259 1.39 11.80 9.53
C SER A 259 2.26 10.76 10.24
N LEU A 260 1.63 9.76 10.87
CA LEU A 260 2.34 8.66 11.52
C LEU A 260 3.22 7.90 10.53
N PHE A 261 2.75 7.71 9.31
CA PHE A 261 3.46 6.97 8.26
C PHE A 261 4.72 7.71 7.81
N SER A 262 4.58 8.99 7.42
CA SER A 262 5.74 9.79 7.02
C SER A 262 6.71 9.98 8.18
N TRP A 263 6.23 10.21 9.40
CA TRP A 263 7.09 10.37 10.56
C TRP A 263 7.97 9.14 10.80
N ILE A 264 7.40 7.93 10.74
CA ILE A 264 8.14 6.71 11.00
C ILE A 264 9.16 6.42 9.90
N ILE A 265 8.77 6.53 8.62
CA ILE A 265 9.73 6.37 7.51
C ILE A 265 10.92 7.33 7.69
N MET A 266 10.65 8.57 8.08
CA MET A 266 11.69 9.56 8.25
C MET A 266 12.57 9.30 9.47
N ASP A 267 11.98 8.95 10.61
CA ASP A 267 12.71 8.64 11.84
C ASP A 267 13.67 7.47 11.62
N VAL A 268 13.22 6.44 10.90
CA VAL A 268 14.02 5.26 10.60
C VAL A 268 15.19 5.55 9.68
N ILE A 269 14.93 6.28 8.58
CA ILE A 269 15.97 6.53 7.60
C ILE A 269 16.95 7.58 8.12
N SER A 270 16.46 8.61 8.80
CA SER A 270 17.31 9.69 9.30
C SER A 270 18.15 9.29 10.51
N SER A 271 17.71 8.31 11.31
CA SER A 271 18.54 7.71 12.36
C SER A 271 19.56 6.71 11.82
N GLY A 272 19.58 6.44 10.51
CA GLY A 272 20.44 5.42 9.89
C GLY A 272 20.11 3.98 10.29
N ARG A 273 18.94 3.74 10.91
CA ARG A 273 18.53 2.39 11.35
C ARG A 273 18.25 1.46 10.18
N LYS A 274 17.74 2.02 9.09
CA LYS A 274 17.54 1.32 7.82
C LYS A 274 18.10 2.13 6.67
N ASN A 275 18.53 1.43 5.64
CA ASN A 275 19.31 1.99 4.56
C ASN A 275 18.51 2.27 3.29
N THR A 276 17.34 1.65 3.13
CA THR A 276 16.48 1.78 1.94
C THR A 276 15.05 2.18 2.30
N LEU A 277 14.27 2.62 1.29
CA LEU A 277 12.87 3.02 1.49
C LEU A 277 12.02 1.78 1.79
N TRP A 278 12.29 0.65 1.12
CA TRP A 278 11.65 -0.62 1.44
C TRP A 278 11.82 -0.98 2.91
N GLU A 279 13.05 -0.97 3.41
CA GLU A 279 13.34 -1.34 4.80
C GLU A 279 12.67 -0.38 5.80
N ALA A 280 12.61 0.90 5.47
CA ALA A 280 11.92 1.89 6.30
C ALA A 280 10.41 1.68 6.31
N VAL A 281 9.83 1.27 5.18
CA VAL A 281 8.39 1.01 5.04
C VAL A 281 8.00 -0.28 5.76
N THR A 282 8.78 -1.36 5.64
CA THR A 282 8.49 -2.60 6.37
C THR A 282 8.64 -2.41 7.87
N TRP A 283 9.73 -1.77 8.30
CA TRP A 283 9.92 -1.44 9.71
C TRP A 283 8.85 -0.49 10.21
N SER A 284 8.37 0.43 9.37
CA SER A 284 7.24 1.28 9.74
C SER A 284 6.01 0.45 10.06
N GLY A 285 5.73 -0.64 9.35
CA GLY A 285 4.61 -1.52 9.69
C GLY A 285 4.80 -2.26 11.02
N GLU A 286 6.03 -2.68 11.34
CA GLU A 286 6.38 -3.33 12.61
C GLU A 286 6.23 -2.35 13.79
N GLU A 287 6.92 -1.20 13.74
CA GLU A 287 6.88 -0.20 14.81
C GLU A 287 5.51 0.51 14.88
N MET A 288 4.85 0.70 13.74
CA MET A 288 3.44 1.08 13.74
C MET A 288 2.66 0.03 14.47
N THR A 289 2.78 -1.28 14.23
CA THR A 289 1.97 -2.28 14.93
C THR A 289 2.02 -2.15 16.46
N ASP A 290 3.19 -1.84 17.02
CA ASP A 290 3.36 -1.59 18.45
C ASP A 290 2.75 -0.26 18.91
N LYS A 291 3.08 0.86 18.26
CA LYS A 291 2.49 2.19 18.59
C LYS A 291 1.01 2.28 18.29
N ILE A 292 0.55 1.56 17.27
CA ILE A 292 -0.84 1.42 16.86
C ILE A 292 -1.60 0.59 17.88
N ARG A 293 -1.01 -0.45 18.47
CA ARG A 293 -1.66 -1.18 19.55
C ARG A 293 -1.85 -0.28 20.77
N GLU A 294 -0.84 0.54 21.08
CA GLU A 294 -0.93 1.56 22.13
C GLU A 294 -2.02 2.61 21.82
N TRP A 295 -2.05 3.13 20.59
CA TRP A 295 -2.94 4.23 20.19
C TRP A 295 -4.26 3.78 19.58
N LYS A 296 -4.51 2.47 19.50
CA LYS A 296 -5.65 1.83 18.81
C LYS A 296 -5.88 2.35 17.39
N SER A 297 -4.80 2.62 16.67
CA SER A 297 -4.87 3.14 15.30
C SER A 297 -5.40 2.09 14.32
N PRO A 298 -6.26 2.47 13.37
CA PRO A 298 -6.63 1.57 12.29
C PRO A 298 -5.56 1.50 11.19
N GLN A 299 -4.54 2.37 11.17
CA GLN A 299 -3.67 2.55 10.01
C GLN A 299 -2.79 1.32 9.70
N ASN A 300 -2.85 0.80 8.47
CA ASN A 300 -1.98 -0.28 8.01
C ASN A 300 -1.28 0.14 6.71
N PRO A 301 0.03 0.40 6.73
CA PRO A 301 0.75 0.68 5.50
C PRO A 301 0.75 -0.52 4.57
N LEU A 302 0.78 -0.25 3.28
CA LEU A 302 0.69 -1.28 2.26
C LEU A 302 1.59 -0.94 1.09
N VAL A 303 2.18 -1.99 0.53
CA VAL A 303 2.93 -1.89 -0.72
C VAL A 303 2.21 -2.66 -1.80
N GLU A 304 2.17 -2.08 -2.98
CA GLU A 304 1.48 -2.64 -4.12
C GLU A 304 2.37 -2.56 -5.36
N THR A 305 2.42 -3.64 -6.13
CA THR A 305 3.07 -3.68 -7.45
C THR A 305 2.01 -3.92 -8.52
N LYS A 306 2.44 -4.07 -9.78
CA LYS A 306 1.54 -4.49 -10.86
C LYS A 306 0.92 -5.87 -10.60
N ASP A 307 1.67 -6.79 -9.99
CA ASP A 307 1.30 -8.20 -9.94
C ASP A 307 0.70 -8.63 -8.59
N PHE A 308 1.02 -7.92 -7.51
CA PHE A 308 0.60 -8.31 -6.17
C PHE A 308 0.54 -7.13 -5.20
N LYS A 309 -0.12 -7.37 -4.07
CA LYS A 309 -0.23 -6.50 -2.91
C LYS A 309 0.43 -7.16 -1.70
N TYR A 310 1.18 -6.40 -0.93
CA TYR A 310 1.80 -6.82 0.32
C TYR A 310 1.23 -6.02 1.49
N ASP A 311 0.47 -6.72 2.34
CA ASP A 311 -0.06 -6.20 3.60
C ASP A 311 1.04 -6.34 4.66
N ILE A 312 1.66 -5.23 5.05
CA ILE A 312 2.86 -5.24 5.89
C ILE A 312 2.55 -5.81 7.27
N LYS A 313 1.43 -5.39 7.88
CA LYS A 313 1.02 -5.87 9.21
C LYS A 313 0.71 -7.36 9.26
N LYS A 314 0.24 -7.94 8.15
CA LYS A 314 -0.07 -9.38 8.07
C LYS A 314 1.04 -10.20 7.44
N GLU A 315 2.11 -9.54 6.99
CA GLU A 315 3.19 -10.12 6.17
C GLU A 315 2.65 -10.98 5.01
N LYS A 316 1.55 -10.54 4.39
CA LYS A 316 0.77 -11.36 3.47
C LYS A 316 0.73 -10.77 2.07
N PHE A 317 1.10 -11.61 1.11
CA PHE A 317 0.91 -11.35 -0.31
C PHE A 317 -0.51 -11.71 -0.77
N THR A 318 -1.10 -10.83 -1.58
CA THR A 318 -2.34 -11.07 -2.32
C THR A 318 -2.10 -10.80 -3.79
N LYS A 319 -2.42 -11.75 -4.66
CA LYS A 319 -2.36 -11.54 -6.12
C LYS A 319 -3.43 -10.54 -6.53
N LYS A 320 -3.09 -9.64 -7.45
CA LYS A 320 -4.05 -8.69 -8.03
C LYS A 320 -4.95 -9.33 -9.08
#